data_AF-A0A1L5FCR4-F1
#
_entry.id   AF-A0A1L5FCR4-F1
#
_cell.length_a   1.000
_cell.length_b   1.000
_cell.length_c   1.000
_cell.angle_alpha   90.00
_cell.angle_beta   90.00
_cell.angle_gamma   90.00
#
_symmetry.space_group_name_H-M   'P 1'
#
loop_
_entity.id
_entity.type
_entity.pdbx_description
1 polymer ?
#
loop_
_entity_poly.entity_id
_entity_poly.type
_entity_poly.pdbx_seq_one_letter_code
_entity_poly.pdbx_strand_id
1 'polypeptide(L)'
;MEMNSNEETWKELLEKFSFYQGTVTDYCKENNISKSQFYYYRKKFNKEIKTTFHAVKINPEISQLQKEKNNDGENNSIKIELGRASIYIPWENATLLSVVFKELLRSC
;
A
#
# COMPACT_ATOMS: atom_id res chain seq x y z
N MET A 1 5.73 20.09 -31.06
CA MET A 1 4.86 18.99 -31.48
C MET A 1 4.13 18.51 -30.24
N GLU A 2 2.86 18.88 -30.09
CA GLU A 2 2.09 18.56 -28.88
C GLU A 2 1.50 17.16 -29.02
N MET A 3 1.96 16.22 -28.20
CA MET A 3 1.26 14.94 -28.00
C MET A 3 -0.06 15.26 -27.29
N ASN A 4 -1.16 15.15 -28.03
CA ASN A 4 -2.51 15.16 -27.47
C ASN A 4 -2.69 13.86 -26.68
N SER A 5 -2.29 13.87 -25.41
CA SER A 5 -2.06 12.63 -24.67
C SER A 5 -3.27 12.26 -23.82
N ASN A 6 -3.96 11.21 -24.24
CA ASN A 6 -4.95 10.53 -23.42
C ASN A 6 -4.27 9.79 -22.25
N GLU A 7 -5.02 9.52 -21.17
CA GLU A 7 -4.49 8.85 -19.98
C GLU A 7 -3.94 7.44 -20.26
N GLU A 8 -4.52 6.73 -21.23
CA GLU A 8 -4.05 5.42 -21.69
C GLU A 8 -2.65 5.49 -22.29
N THR A 9 -2.36 6.50 -23.11
CA THR A 9 -1.05 6.69 -23.72
C THR A 9 0.05 6.85 -22.67
N TRP A 10 -0.25 7.54 -21.56
CA TRP A 10 0.70 7.68 -20.46
C TRP A 10 0.87 6.40 -19.64
N LYS A 11 -0.18 5.58 -19.48
CA LYS A 11 -0.05 4.29 -18.81
C LYS A 11 0.86 3.35 -19.59
N GLU A 12 0.66 3.25 -20.91
CA GLU A 12 1.54 2.45 -21.78
C GLU A 12 2.98 2.94 -21.76
N LEU A 13 3.20 4.26 -21.79
CA LEU A 13 4.54 4.84 -21.69
C LEU A 13 5.22 4.51 -20.35
N LEU A 14 4.49 4.47 -19.25
CA LEU A 14 5.05 4.12 -17.95
C LEU A 14 5.28 2.61 -17.79
N GLU A 15 4.41 1.78 -18.39
CA GLU A 15 4.58 0.33 -18.42
C GLU A 15 5.82 -0.06 -19.23
N LYS A 16 5.97 0.50 -20.44
CA LYS A 16 7.17 0.30 -21.28
C LYS A 16 8.45 0.74 -20.58
N PHE A 17 8.40 1.81 -19.78
CA PHE A 17 9.54 2.25 -18.97
C PHE A 17 9.97 1.20 -17.93
N SER A 18 9.05 0.39 -17.40
CA SER A 18 9.36 -0.64 -16.39
C SER A 18 10.26 -1.75 -16.93
N PHE A 19 10.31 -1.93 -18.25
CA PHE A 19 11.17 -2.89 -18.94
C PHE A 19 12.37 -2.24 -19.63
N TYR A 20 12.49 -0.92 -19.58
CA TYR A 20 13.52 -0.18 -20.28
C TYR A 20 14.86 -0.25 -19.54
N GLN A 21 15.91 -0.70 -20.22
CA GLN A 21 17.27 -0.72 -19.68
C GLN A 21 17.97 0.61 -20.00
N GLY A 22 17.90 1.56 -19.07
CA GLY A 22 18.54 2.85 -19.20
C GLY A 22 18.05 3.86 -18.17
N THR A 23 18.37 5.14 -18.40
CA THR A 23 17.92 6.21 -17.50
C THR A 23 16.59 6.78 -17.95
N VAL A 24 15.86 7.40 -17.01
CA VAL A 24 14.67 8.23 -17.32
C VAL A 24 15.00 9.29 -18.37
N THR A 25 16.23 9.82 -18.37
CA THR A 25 16.66 10.85 -19.32
C THR A 25 16.65 10.32 -20.75
N ASP A 26 17.20 9.14 -20.96
CA ASP A 26 17.34 8.53 -22.28
C ASP A 26 15.97 8.11 -22.80
N TYR A 27 15.18 7.47 -21.95
CA TYR A 27 13.79 7.14 -22.25
C TYR A 27 12.93 8.35 -22.65
N CYS A 28 13.06 9.46 -21.91
CA CYS A 28 12.33 10.68 -22.21
C CYS A 28 12.74 11.28 -23.55
N LYS A 29 14.03 11.24 -23.89
CA LYS A 29 14.54 11.70 -25.19
C LYS A 29 14.02 10.83 -26.33
N GLU A 30 14.10 9.51 -26.19
CA GLU A 30 13.63 8.55 -27.21
C GLU A 30 12.12 8.68 -27.47
N ASN A 31 11.34 8.90 -26.43
CA ASN A 31 9.87 9.00 -26.53
C ASN A 31 9.37 10.44 -26.74
N ASN A 32 10.27 11.41 -26.94
CA ASN A 32 9.93 12.83 -27.15
C ASN A 32 9.02 13.42 -26.04
N ILE A 33 9.25 13.00 -24.79
CA ILE A 33 8.52 13.51 -23.62
C ILE A 33 9.45 14.31 -22.70
N SER A 34 8.90 15.30 -22.01
CA SER A 34 9.68 15.99 -20.97
C SER A 34 9.76 15.15 -19.69
N LYS A 35 10.87 15.28 -18.96
CA LYS A 35 11.02 14.68 -17.62
C LYS A 35 9.91 15.12 -16.68
N SER A 36 9.50 16.39 -16.75
CA SER A 36 8.43 16.93 -15.91
C SER A 36 7.11 16.23 -16.15
N GLN A 37 6.74 16.00 -17.42
CA GLN A 37 5.54 15.22 -17.75
C GLN A 37 5.67 13.77 -17.25
N PHE A 38 6.81 13.12 -17.51
CA PHE A 38 7.05 11.77 -17.05
C PHE A 38 6.83 11.63 -15.53
N TYR A 39 7.45 12.49 -14.72
CA TYR A 39 7.29 12.46 -13.26
C TYR A 39 5.88 12.83 -12.81
N TYR A 40 5.23 13.77 -13.48
CA TYR A 40 3.84 14.12 -13.19
C TYR A 40 2.92 12.91 -13.37
N TYR A 41 2.97 12.25 -14.52
CA TYR A 41 2.10 11.10 -14.81
C TYR A 41 2.48 9.88 -13.99
N ARG A 42 3.78 9.64 -13.77
CA ARG A 42 4.25 8.61 -12.84
C ARG A 42 3.65 8.82 -11.46
N LYS A 43 3.69 10.04 -10.91
CA LYS A 43 3.07 10.36 -9.61
C LYS A 43 1.54 10.27 -9.63
N LYS A 44 0.90 10.66 -10.74
CA LYS A 44 -0.55 10.64 -10.92
C LYS A 44 -1.10 9.22 -10.86
N PHE A 45 -0.45 8.28 -11.55
CA PHE A 45 -0.86 6.87 -11.60
C PHE A 45 -0.30 6.03 -10.44
N ASN A 46 0.88 6.39 -9.91
CA ASN A 46 1.47 5.76 -8.74
C ASN A 46 0.90 6.33 -7.42
N LYS A 47 -0.38 6.74 -7.41
CA LYS A 47 -1.14 6.98 -6.17
C LYS A 47 -1.42 5.63 -5.50
N GLU A 48 -0.35 4.93 -5.15
CA GLU A 48 -0.40 3.97 -4.06
C GLU A 48 -0.79 4.71 -2.80
N ILE A 49 -1.64 4.06 -2.02
CA ILE A 49 -2.14 4.49 -0.72
C ILE A 49 -0.93 4.99 0.07
N LYS A 50 -0.79 6.32 0.23
CA LYS A 50 0.21 6.88 1.14
C LYS A 50 -0.18 6.40 2.53
N THR A 51 0.46 5.34 3.00
CA THR A 51 0.47 4.98 4.41
C THR A 51 1.21 6.08 5.14
N THR A 52 0.46 7.10 5.54
CA THR A 52 0.96 8.18 6.37
C THR A 52 1.17 7.59 7.74
N PHE A 53 2.43 7.42 8.14
CA PHE A 53 2.74 6.97 9.49
C PHE A 53 2.37 8.10 10.46
N HIS A 54 1.26 7.95 11.18
CA HIS A 54 0.91 8.85 12.27
C HIS A 54 1.67 8.40 13.51
N ALA A 55 2.67 9.18 13.92
CA ALA A 55 3.34 8.95 15.18
C ALA A 55 2.32 9.15 16.32
N VAL A 56 1.99 8.08 17.03
CA VAL A 56 1.17 8.15 18.23
C VAL A 56 2.08 8.44 19.42
N LYS A 57 1.88 9.56 20.09
CA LYS A 57 2.45 9.78 21.42
C LYS A 57 1.71 8.87 22.39
N ILE A 58 2.38 7.85 22.90
CA ILE A 58 1.87 7.06 24.02
C ILE A 58 1.96 7.96 25.25
N ASN A 59 0.82 8.52 25.66
CA ASN A 59 0.74 9.28 26.89
C ASN A 59 0.81 8.28 28.06
N PRO A 60 1.81 8.33 28.95
CA PRO A 60 1.95 7.35 30.03
C PRO A 60 0.84 7.47 31.09
N GLU A 61 -0.02 8.49 31.01
CA GLU A 61 -1.14 8.71 31.93
C GLU A 61 -2.44 8.01 31.53
N ILE A 62 -2.44 7.11 30.54
CA ILE A 62 -3.59 6.23 30.26
C ILE A 62 -3.52 4.94 31.11
N SER A 63 -3.15 5.08 32.38
CA SER A 63 -3.41 4.05 33.40
C SER A 63 -4.84 4.17 33.97
N GLN A 64 -5.66 5.07 33.42
CA GLN A 64 -7.08 5.20 33.74
C GLN A 64 -7.92 5.36 32.46
N LEU A 65 -7.80 4.43 31.51
CA LEU A 65 -8.88 4.24 30.54
C LEU A 65 -10.09 3.72 31.31
N GLN A 66 -11.12 4.55 31.28
CA GLN A 66 -12.43 4.33 31.85
C GLN A 66 -12.93 2.93 31.51
N LYS A 67 -13.37 2.21 32.54
CA LYS A 67 -14.31 1.10 32.42
C LYS A 67 -15.63 1.68 31.88
N GLU A 68 -15.71 1.93 30.59
CA GLU A 68 -17.01 1.95 29.93
C GLU A 68 -17.39 0.51 29.62
N LYS A 69 -18.26 -0.01 30.48
CA LYS A 69 -19.07 -1.18 30.18
C LYS A 69 -19.88 -0.88 28.91
N ASN A 70 -19.50 -1.49 27.81
CA ASN A 70 -20.46 -1.96 26.81
C ASN A 70 -20.09 -3.41 26.49
N ASN A 71 -21.07 -4.29 26.68
CA ASN A 71 -21.01 -5.70 26.38
C ASN A 71 -20.63 -5.92 24.91
N ASP A 72 -19.45 -6.46 24.65
CA ASP A 72 -19.32 -7.61 23.76
C ASP A 72 -18.08 -8.41 24.18
N GLY A 73 -18.15 -9.73 24.02
CA GLY A 73 -17.30 -10.72 24.70
C GLY A 73 -15.80 -10.49 24.57
N GLU A 74 -15.05 -11.06 25.51
CA GLU A 74 -13.60 -11.24 25.48
C GLU A 74 -13.07 -11.24 24.03
N ASN A 75 -12.23 -10.25 23.70
CA ASN A 75 -11.57 -10.18 22.40
C ASN A 75 -10.53 -11.31 22.31
N ASN A 76 -11.02 -12.54 22.20
CA ASN A 76 -10.28 -13.77 22.07
C ASN A 76 -9.78 -13.96 20.63
N SER A 77 -9.56 -12.87 19.87
CA SER A 77 -9.12 -12.98 18.48
C SER A 77 -8.12 -11.90 18.08
N ILE A 78 -7.16 -12.33 17.25
CA ILE A 78 -6.17 -11.55 16.54
C ILE A 78 -6.81 -11.09 15.23
N LYS A 79 -6.77 -9.78 14.96
CA LYS A 79 -7.22 -9.19 13.69
C LYS A 79 -6.02 -8.90 12.78
N ILE A 80 -6.04 -9.39 11.55
CA ILE A 80 -5.05 -9.09 10.50
C ILE A 80 -5.76 -8.34 9.37
N GLU A 81 -5.26 -7.17 9.00
CA GLU A 81 -5.82 -6.32 7.95
C GLU A 81 -4.90 -6.31 6.71
N LEU A 82 -5.44 -6.68 5.55
CA LEU A 82 -4.75 -6.72 4.25
C LEU A 82 -5.54 -5.89 3.23
N GLY A 83 -5.22 -4.60 3.14
CA GLY A 83 -5.96 -3.66 2.30
C GLY A 83 -7.42 -3.51 2.77
N ARG A 84 -8.37 -3.99 1.95
CA ARG A 84 -9.82 -4.02 2.29
C ARG A 84 -10.27 -5.33 2.95
N ALA A 85 -9.40 -6.34 3.00
CA ALA A 85 -9.70 -7.61 3.63
C ALA A 85 -9.35 -7.56 5.13
N SER A 86 -10.20 -8.16 5.95
CA SER A 86 -9.97 -8.34 7.39
C SER A 86 -10.11 -9.81 7.74
N ILE A 87 -9.10 -10.37 8.40
CA ILE A 87 -9.06 -11.76 8.86
C ILE A 87 -9.10 -11.72 10.38
N TYR A 88 -10.00 -12.49 10.99
CA TYR A 88 -10.11 -12.65 12.43
C TYR A 88 -9.71 -14.08 12.82
N ILE A 89 -8.71 -14.21 13.68
CA ILE A 89 -8.13 -15.50 14.10
C ILE A 89 -8.27 -15.62 15.61
N PRO A 90 -9.01 -16.61 16.14
CA PRO A 90 -9.07 -16.83 17.58
C PRO A 90 -7.68 -17.07 18.21
N TRP A 91 -7.39 -16.46 19.36
CA TRP A 91 -6.07 -16.53 20.02
C TRP A 91 -5.69 -17.94 20.48
N GLU A 92 -6.71 -18.76 20.74
CA GLU A 92 -6.58 -20.13 21.25
C GLU A 92 -5.94 -21.09 20.23
N ASN A 93 -5.75 -20.67 18.98
CA ASN A 93 -5.26 -21.53 17.91
C ASN A 93 -3.98 -20.99 17.24
N ALA A 94 -2.86 -21.08 17.97
CA ALA A 94 -1.53 -20.68 17.49
C ALA A 94 -1.10 -21.45 16.22
N THR A 95 -1.58 -22.68 16.03
CA THR A 95 -1.30 -23.49 14.82
C THR A 95 -1.92 -22.86 13.59
N LEU A 96 -3.18 -22.42 13.68
CA LEU A 96 -3.88 -21.72 12.60
C LEU A 96 -3.15 -20.43 12.20
N LEU A 97 -2.67 -19.67 13.18
CA LEU A 97 -1.87 -18.46 12.95
C LEU A 97 -0.58 -18.78 12.16
N SER A 98 0.12 -19.86 12.52
CA SER A 98 1.34 -20.26 11.82
C SER A 98 1.10 -20.68 10.37
N VAL A 99 -0.03 -21.34 10.08
CA VAL A 99 -0.41 -21.74 8.72
C VAL A 99 -0.74 -20.52 7.89
N VAL A 100 -1.53 -19.59 8.43
CA VAL A 100 -1.87 -18.33 7.75
C VAL A 100 -0.61 -17.56 7.36
N PHE A 101 0.35 -17.42 8.27
CA PHE A 101 1.61 -16.73 7.94
C PHE A 101 2.43 -17.48 6.88
N LYS A 102 2.50 -18.81 6.93
CA LYS A 102 3.21 -19.59 5.90
C LYS A 102 2.58 -19.43 4.52
N GLU A 103 1.25 -19.43 4.43
CA GLU A 103 0.55 -19.29 3.15
C GLU A 103 0.65 -17.86 2.59
N LEU A 104 0.60 -16.84 3.46
CA LEU A 104 0.87 -15.45 3.06
C LEU A 104 2.30 -15.30 2.52
N LEU A 105 3.29 -15.90 3.19
CA LEU A 105 4.68 -15.89 2.74
C LEU A 105 4.92 -16.65 1.42
N ARG A 106 4.09 -17.64 1.07
CA ARG A 106 4.18 -18.37 -0.22
C ARG A 106 3.52 -17.63 -1.38
N SER A 107 2.56 -16.75 -1.07
CA SER A 107 1.77 -16.02 -2.06
C SER A 107 2.39 -14.68 -2.48
N CYS A 108 3.49 -14.27 -1.82
CA CYS A 108 4.30 -13.10 -2.16
C CYS A 108 5.65 -13.54 -2.74
#